data_AF-A0A3B8SMQ8-F1
#
_entry.id   AF-A0A3B8SMQ8-F1
#
_cell.length_a   1.000
_cell.length_b   1.000
_cell.length_c   1.000
_cell.angle_alpha   90.00
_cell.angle_beta   90.00
_cell.angle_gamma   90.00
#
_symmetry.space_group_name_H-M   'P 1'
#
loop_
_entity.id
_entity.type
_entity.pdbx_description
1 polymer ?
#
loop_
_entity_poly.entity_id
_entity_poly.type
_entity_poly.pdbx_seq_one_letter_code
_entity_poly.pdbx_strand_id
1 'polypeptide(L)'
;MANNYKLNEQSTEGMISKIKQNVADYTAKIGELTILVREIKESNLWIDDQLKPDFINTCEAFIKLYYDSISSLSKNIEYMERKTNAVSSLNQAYKGA
;
A
#
# COMPACT_ATOMS: atom_id res chain seq x y z
N MET A 1 -2.31 33.14 12.83
CA MET A 1 -2.31 32.37 11.56
C MET A 1 -1.29 31.22 11.52
N ALA A 2 -0.15 31.28 12.23
CA ALA A 2 0.87 30.22 12.24
C ALA A 2 0.41 28.85 12.79
N ASN A 3 -0.65 28.79 13.61
CA ASN A 3 -1.10 27.56 14.27
C ASN A 3 -1.84 26.59 13.31
N ASN A 4 -2.53 27.11 12.30
CA ASN A 4 -3.31 26.29 11.36
C ASN A 4 -2.44 25.49 10.40
N TYR A 5 -1.23 25.97 10.07
CA TYR A 5 -0.31 25.27 9.17
C TYR A 5 0.34 24.05 9.84
N LYS A 6 0.72 24.13 11.12
CA LYS A 6 1.25 22.97 11.84
C LYS A 6 0.22 21.84 12.03
N LEU A 7 -1.04 22.22 12.25
CA LEU A 7 -2.16 21.27 12.37
C LEU A 7 -2.44 20.53 11.05
N ASN A 8 -2.28 21.19 9.88
CA ASN A 8 -2.49 20.56 8.59
C ASN A 8 -1.34 19.60 8.19
N GLU A 9 -0.11 19.91 8.60
CA GLU A 9 1.09 19.10 8.35
C GLU A 9 1.02 17.78 9.14
N GLN A 10 0.74 17.84 10.44
CA GLN A 10 0.55 16.66 11.30
C GLN A 10 -0.61 15.76 10.84
N SER A 11 -1.71 16.36 10.35
CA SER A 11 -2.84 15.59 9.82
C SER A 11 -2.46 14.83 8.54
N THR A 12 -1.67 15.45 7.67
CA THR A 12 -1.21 14.85 6.40
C THR A 12 -0.18 13.75 6.63
N GLU A 13 0.77 13.96 7.55
CA GLU A 13 1.74 12.93 7.97
C GLU A 13 1.04 11.69 8.55
N GLY A 14 0.00 11.88 9.37
CA GLY A 14 -0.81 10.79 9.89
C GLY A 14 -1.54 10.00 8.80
N MET A 15 -2.02 10.66 7.74
CA MET A 15 -2.62 9.98 6.60
C MET A 15 -1.59 9.19 5.78
N ILE A 16 -0.41 9.78 5.51
CA ILE A 16 0.70 9.12 4.82
C ILE A 16 1.12 7.86 5.58
N SER A 17 1.26 7.94 6.90
CA SER A 17 1.62 6.80 7.75
C SER A 17 0.63 5.65 7.63
N LYS A 18 -0.68 5.93 7.69
CA LYS A 18 -1.73 4.91 7.49
C LYS A 18 -1.66 4.26 6.11
N ILE A 19 -1.43 5.05 5.07
CA ILE A 19 -1.34 4.51 3.70
C ILE A 19 -0.09 3.65 3.54
N LYS A 20 1.04 4.04 4.15
CA LYS A 20 2.26 3.21 4.20
C LYS A 20 2.01 1.89 4.92
N GLN A 21 1.24 1.90 6.01
CA GLN A 21 0.84 0.67 6.70
C GLN A 21 0.02 -0.25 5.78
N ASN A 22 -0.99 0.29 5.08
CA ASN A 22 -1.78 -0.51 4.13
C ASN A 22 -0.91 -1.12 3.02
N VAL A 23 0.08 -0.38 2.51
CA VAL A 23 1.04 -0.90 1.53
C VAL A 23 1.84 -2.07 2.11
N ALA A 24 2.32 -1.95 3.35
CA ALA A 24 3.03 -3.03 4.04
C ALA A 24 2.13 -4.27 4.25
N ASP A 25 0.89 -4.06 4.68
CA ASP A 25 -0.09 -5.13 4.91
C ASP A 25 -0.41 -5.87 3.61
N TYR A 26 -0.66 -5.15 2.51
CA TYR A 26 -0.89 -5.75 1.20
C TYR A 26 0.34 -6.48 0.66
N THR A 27 1.54 -5.97 0.94
CA THR A 27 2.79 -6.65 0.58
C THR A 27 2.92 -7.98 1.32
N ALA A 28 2.58 -8.02 2.62
CA ALA A 28 2.54 -9.25 3.38
C ALA A 28 1.50 -10.24 2.83
N LYS A 29 0.29 -9.77 2.48
CA LYS A 29 -0.76 -10.63 1.89
C LYS A 29 -0.37 -11.21 0.53
N ILE A 30 0.34 -10.46 -0.31
CA ILE A 30 0.92 -11.00 -1.55
C ILE A 30 1.88 -12.15 -1.23
N GLY A 31 2.75 -11.98 -0.22
CA GLY A 31 3.69 -13.01 0.20
C GLY A 31 2.99 -14.28 0.68
N GLU A 32 2.01 -14.15 1.57
CA GLU A 32 1.19 -15.26 2.08
C GLU A 32 0.50 -16.03 0.94
N LEU A 33 -0.19 -15.32 0.03
CA LEU A 33 -0.89 -15.95 -1.09
C LEU A 33 0.06 -16.60 -2.09
N THR A 34 1.23 -16.01 -2.32
CA THR A 34 2.25 -16.57 -3.22
C THR A 34 2.78 -17.90 -2.67
N ILE A 35 3.02 -17.97 -1.36
CA ILE A 35 3.43 -19.21 -0.70
C ILE A 35 2.32 -20.26 -0.82
N LEU A 36 1.07 -19.88 -0.51
CA LEU A 36 -0.07 -20.79 -0.61
C LEU A 36 -0.26 -21.36 -2.02
N VAL A 37 -0.18 -20.51 -3.05
CA VAL A 37 -0.29 -20.95 -4.46
C VAL A 37 0.80 -21.96 -4.79
N ARG A 38 2.04 -21.71 -4.37
CA ARG A 38 3.16 -22.65 -4.57
C ARG A 38 2.90 -23.99 -3.89
N GLU A 39 2.52 -23.97 -2.61
CA GLU A 39 2.25 -25.17 -1.83
C GLU A 39 1.10 -26.00 -2.45
N ILE A 40 0.06 -25.36 -2.94
CA ILE A 40 -1.04 -26.06 -3.62
C ILE A 40 -0.57 -26.66 -4.95
N LYS A 41 0.21 -25.93 -5.74
CA LYS A 41 0.77 -26.44 -7.01
C LYS A 41 1.60 -27.70 -6.77
N GLU A 42 2.43 -27.70 -5.74
CA GLU A 42 3.31 -28.82 -5.34
C GLU A 42 2.58 -29.96 -4.59
N SER A 43 1.36 -29.70 -4.10
CA SER A 43 0.61 -30.68 -3.31
C SER A 43 0.01 -31.80 -4.17
N ASN A 44 0.30 -33.03 -3.73
CA ASN A 44 -0.32 -34.26 -4.22
C ASN A 44 -1.60 -34.63 -3.44
N LEU A 45 -2.01 -33.81 -2.46
CA LEU A 45 -3.17 -34.08 -1.60
C LEU A 45 -4.49 -33.54 -2.17
N TRP A 46 -4.43 -32.68 -3.19
CA TRP A 46 -5.63 -32.18 -3.86
C TRP A 46 -6.17 -33.24 -4.80
N ILE A 47 -7.32 -33.80 -4.44
CA ILE A 47 -7.96 -34.93 -5.14
C ILE A 47 -8.84 -34.44 -6.29
N ASP A 48 -9.25 -33.16 -6.27
CA ASP A 48 -10.13 -32.57 -7.27
C ASP A 48 -9.35 -31.70 -8.27
N ASP A 49 -9.17 -32.25 -9.47
CA ASP A 49 -8.44 -31.63 -10.58
C ASP A 49 -9.15 -30.40 -11.19
N GLN A 50 -10.45 -30.18 -10.90
CA GLN A 50 -11.17 -28.98 -11.34
C GLN A 50 -11.11 -27.86 -10.28
N LEU A 51 -11.28 -28.21 -9.00
CA LEU A 51 -11.23 -27.23 -7.91
C LEU A 51 -9.82 -26.67 -7.67
N LYS A 52 -8.77 -27.47 -7.91
CA LYS A 52 -7.37 -27.04 -7.71
C LYS A 52 -7.01 -25.85 -8.62
N PRO A 53 -7.22 -25.90 -9.95
CA PRO A 53 -7.02 -24.74 -10.83
C PRO A 53 -7.84 -23.51 -10.44
N ASP A 54 -9.13 -23.67 -10.12
CA ASP A 54 -10.01 -22.55 -9.78
C ASP A 54 -9.57 -21.82 -8.50
N PHE A 55 -9.13 -22.58 -7.50
CA PHE A 55 -8.58 -22.00 -6.27
C PHE A 55 -7.29 -21.23 -6.54
N ILE A 56 -6.35 -21.82 -7.30
CA ILE A 56 -5.10 -21.15 -7.71
C ILE A 56 -5.41 -19.83 -8.45
N ASN A 57 -6.31 -19.88 -9.44
CA ASN A 57 -6.70 -18.71 -10.22
C ASN A 57 -7.29 -17.61 -9.34
N THR A 58 -8.10 -17.99 -8.33
CA THR A 58 -8.67 -17.05 -7.36
C THR A 58 -7.57 -16.37 -6.54
N CYS A 59 -6.60 -17.13 -6.02
CA CYS A 59 -5.47 -16.56 -5.29
C CYS A 59 -4.62 -15.63 -6.17
N GLU A 60 -4.33 -16.02 -7.41
CA GLU A 60 -3.58 -15.20 -8.37
C GLU A 60 -4.32 -13.89 -8.72
N ALA A 61 -5.65 -13.93 -8.81
CA ALA A 61 -6.47 -12.73 -8.97
C ALA A 61 -6.36 -11.78 -7.76
N PHE A 62 -6.40 -12.30 -6.53
CA PHE A 62 -6.21 -11.49 -5.33
C PHE A 62 -4.80 -10.89 -5.26
N ILE A 63 -3.76 -11.67 -5.60
CA ILE A 63 -2.37 -11.17 -5.68
C ILE A 63 -2.30 -9.96 -6.62
N LYS A 64 -2.91 -10.08 -7.82
CA LYS A 64 -2.95 -8.97 -8.78
C LYS A 64 -3.67 -7.73 -8.21
N LEU A 65 -4.82 -7.91 -7.57
CA LEU A 65 -5.56 -6.80 -6.95
C LEU A 65 -4.74 -6.09 -5.86
N TYR A 66 -3.99 -6.83 -5.06
CA TYR A 66 -3.09 -6.23 -4.06
C TYR A 66 -1.95 -5.45 -4.72
N TYR A 67 -1.35 -5.96 -5.80
CA TYR A 67 -0.33 -5.23 -6.56
C TYR A 67 -0.87 -3.92 -7.14
N ASP A 68 -2.04 -3.96 -7.78
CA ASP A 68 -2.70 -2.77 -8.34
C ASP A 68 -3.01 -1.74 -7.25
N SER A 69 -3.48 -2.20 -6.09
CA SER A 69 -3.73 -1.37 -4.91
C SER A 69 -2.47 -0.71 -4.38
N ILE A 70 -1.38 -1.47 -4.22
CA ILE A 70 -0.07 -0.95 -3.80
C ILE A 70 0.42 0.13 -4.79
N SER A 71 0.31 -0.12 -6.09
CA SER A 71 0.73 0.85 -7.11
C SER A 71 -0.03 2.18 -6.98
N SER A 72 -1.34 2.12 -6.80
CA SER A 72 -2.19 3.30 -6.60
C SER A 72 -1.85 4.04 -5.30
N LEU A 73 -1.71 3.31 -4.19
CA LEU A 73 -1.38 3.89 -2.89
C LEU A 73 0.01 4.53 -2.87
N SER A 74 1.01 3.92 -3.51
CA SER A 74 2.36 4.49 -3.63
C SER A 74 2.35 5.83 -4.38
N LYS A 75 1.58 5.95 -5.48
CA LYS A 75 1.41 7.23 -6.19
C LYS A 75 0.78 8.30 -5.29
N ASN A 76 -0.18 7.92 -4.45
CA ASN A 76 -0.81 8.83 -3.50
C ASN A 76 0.17 9.27 -2.40
N ILE A 77 0.99 8.36 -1.87
CA ILE A 77 2.07 8.69 -0.91
C ILE A 77 2.99 9.74 -1.51
N GLU A 78 3.54 9.50 -2.71
CA GLU A 78 4.45 10.43 -3.38
C GLU A 78 3.82 11.82 -3.58
N TYR A 79 2.56 11.86 -4.01
CA TYR A 79 1.84 13.12 -4.20
C TYR A 79 1.69 13.90 -2.88
N MET A 80 1.29 13.22 -1.80
CA MET A 80 1.12 13.87 -0.50
C MET A 80 2.46 14.32 0.08
N GLU A 81 3.51 13.51 0.00
CA GLU A 81 4.86 13.88 0.46
C GLU A 81 5.39 15.12 -0.27
N ARG A 82 5.21 15.19 -1.61
CA ARG A 82 5.57 16.40 -2.38
C ARG A 82 4.82 17.64 -1.90
N LYS A 83 3.51 17.51 -1.64
CA LYS A 83 2.70 18.64 -1.15
C LYS A 83 3.11 19.08 0.25
N THR A 84 3.31 18.13 1.17
CA THR A 84 3.79 18.41 2.52
C THR A 84 5.10 19.18 2.45
N ASN A 85 6.09 18.66 1.72
CA ASN A 85 7.41 19.29 1.59
C ASN A 85 7.33 20.72 1.02
N ALA A 86 6.50 20.94 0.00
CA ALA A 86 6.32 22.28 -0.58
C ALA A 86 5.75 23.29 0.44
N VAL A 87 4.77 22.88 1.24
CA VAL A 87 4.21 23.72 2.31
C VAL A 87 5.27 23.99 3.39
N SER A 88 6.03 22.98 3.80
CA SER A 88 7.11 23.15 4.79
C SER A 88 8.18 24.13 4.29
N SER A 89 8.60 24.03 3.02
CA SER A 89 9.56 24.96 2.41
C SER A 89 9.05 26.40 2.36
N LEU A 90 7.79 26.63 1.96
CA LEU A 90 7.18 27.97 1.97
C LEU A 90 7.13 28.56 3.38
N ASN A 91 6.76 27.74 4.37
CA ASN A 91 6.73 28.18 5.78
C ASN A 91 8.12 28.56 6.30
N GLN A 92 9.18 27.88 5.88
CA GLN A 92 10.55 28.23 6.24
C GLN A 92 10.98 29.55 5.59
N ALA A 93 10.73 29.72 4.30
CA ALA A 93 11.04 30.94 3.57
C ALA A 93 10.34 32.17 4.17
N TYR A 94 9.06 32.02 4.56
CA TYR A 94 8.31 33.11 5.20
C TYR A 94 8.83 33.48 6.60
N LYS A 95 9.30 32.52 7.40
CA LYS A 95 9.86 32.79 8.74
C LYS A 95 11.28 33.34 8.73
N GLY A 96 12.00 33.16 7.62
CA GLY A 96 13.34 33.68 7.42
C GLY A 96 13.40 35.07 6.76
N ALA A 97 12.25 35.63 6.38
CA ALA A 97 12.07 36.99 5.86
C ALA A 97 11.45 37.90 6.94
#